data_AF-A0A1I0F351-F1
#
_entry.id   AF-A0A1I0F351-F1
#
_cell.length_a   1.000
_cell.length_b   1.000
_cell.length_c   1.000
_cell.angle_alpha   90.00
_cell.angle_beta   90.00
_cell.angle_gamma   90.00
#
_symmetry.space_group_name_H-M   'P 1'
#
loop_
_entity.id
_entity.type
_entity.pdbx_description
1 polymer ?
#
loop_
_entity_poly.entity_id
_entity_poly.type
_entity_poly.pdbx_seq_one_letter_code
_entity_poly.pdbx_strand_id
1 'polypeptide(L)'
;MNAASILADAITVLEQRGMCSSNFVIASGAVDAFGALAVAAGSEPDVWMGLSDWNAPWEPSDRQLVDAAFYLAELVLPGRDVVGMPLDDLITDVGDRLDAMSLHEVLDALAKAAHEAGLAEKAEARA
;
A
#
# COMPACT_ATOMS: atom_id res chain seq x y z
N MET A 1 2.95 -5.07 -13.87
CA MET A 1 2.41 -5.19 -12.50
C MET A 1 1.45 -4.03 -12.32
N ASN A 2 0.34 -4.23 -11.60
CA ASN A 2 -0.67 -3.21 -11.36
C ASN A 2 -1.06 -3.13 -9.88
N ALA A 3 -1.80 -2.09 -9.49
CA ALA A 3 -2.20 -1.86 -8.11
C ALA A 3 -2.90 -3.08 -7.48
N ALA A 4 -3.84 -3.71 -8.21
CA ALA A 4 -4.55 -4.90 -7.74
C ALA A 4 -3.60 -6.08 -7.42
N SER A 5 -2.61 -6.33 -8.29
CA SER A 5 -1.61 -7.39 -8.06
C SER A 5 -0.69 -7.07 -6.89
N ILE A 6 -0.27 -5.81 -6.72
CA ILE A 6 0.60 -5.38 -5.60
C ILE A 6 -0.11 -5.62 -4.27
N LEU A 7 -1.39 -5.24 -4.16
CA LEU A 7 -2.19 -5.44 -2.95
C LEU A 7 -2.37 -6.93 -2.61
N ALA A 8 -2.66 -7.76 -3.63
CA ALA A 8 -2.79 -9.20 -3.43
C ALA A 8 -1.46 -9.86 -3.03
N ASP A 9 -0.36 -9.47 -3.66
CA ASP A 9 0.97 -10.02 -3.36
C ASP A 9 1.49 -9.54 -1.99
N ALA A 10 1.11 -8.35 -1.53
CA ALA A 10 1.46 -7.85 -0.20
C ALA A 10 0.91 -8.72 0.94
N ILE A 11 -0.27 -9.35 0.75
CA ILE A 11 -0.81 -10.35 1.69
C ILE A 11 0.19 -11.50 1.85
N THR A 12 0.68 -12.03 0.72
CA THR A 12 1.66 -13.13 0.71
C THR A 12 2.97 -12.70 1.39
N VAL A 13 3.41 -11.45 1.19
CA VAL A 13 4.60 -10.91 1.86
C VAL A 13 4.41 -10.89 3.39
N LEU A 14 3.29 -10.39 3.88
CA LEU A 14 2.99 -10.34 5.31
C LEU A 14 2.90 -11.74 5.95
N GLU A 15 2.29 -12.70 5.25
CA GLU A 15 2.22 -14.10 5.70
C GLU A 15 3.61 -14.76 5.80
N GLN A 16 4.52 -14.43 4.87
CA GLN A 16 5.86 -15.02 4.83
C GLN A 16 6.85 -14.36 5.79
N ARG A 17 6.79 -13.03 5.92
CA ARG A 17 7.79 -12.25 6.67
C ARG A 17 7.32 -11.88 8.07
N GLY A 18 6.02 -11.96 8.33
CA GLY A 18 5.41 -11.42 9.53
C GLY A 18 5.25 -9.90 9.45
N MET A 19 4.32 -9.39 10.27
CA MET A 19 3.99 -7.98 10.35
C MET A 19 4.73 -7.29 11.50
N CYS A 20 5.19 -6.07 11.28
CA CYS A 20 5.65 -5.16 12.33
C CYS A 20 4.87 -3.84 12.32
N SER A 21 4.96 -3.10 13.41
CA SER A 21 4.41 -1.73 13.58
C SER A 21 5.51 -0.66 13.56
N SER A 22 6.58 -0.92 12.82
CA SER A 22 7.69 0.01 12.63
C SER A 22 7.75 0.35 11.15
N ASN A 23 8.33 1.51 10.82
CA ASN A 23 8.45 1.99 9.45
C ASN A 23 9.08 0.95 8.51
N PHE A 24 8.24 0.38 7.65
CA PHE A 24 8.54 -0.45 6.49
C PHE A 24 9.18 -1.82 6.76
N VAL A 25 10.28 -1.90 7.53
CA VAL A 25 10.98 -3.15 7.80
C VAL A 25 11.83 -3.08 9.07
N ILE A 26 11.87 -4.18 9.83
CA ILE A 26 12.76 -4.33 11.00
C ILE A 26 13.89 -5.31 10.72
N ALA A 27 14.90 -5.33 11.60
CA ALA A 27 16.11 -6.15 11.44
C ALA A 27 15.85 -7.66 11.30
N SER A 28 14.73 -8.18 11.81
CA SER A 28 14.32 -9.59 11.64
C SER A 28 13.67 -9.89 10.28
N GLY A 29 13.46 -8.88 9.44
CA GLY A 29 12.86 -9.00 8.11
C GLY A 29 11.33 -8.87 8.07
N ALA A 30 10.67 -8.73 9.22
CA ALA A 30 9.24 -8.40 9.27
C ALA A 30 9.00 -6.99 8.72
N VAL A 31 7.85 -6.78 8.10
CA VAL A 31 7.49 -5.54 7.40
C VAL A 31 6.15 -5.00 7.88
N ASP A 32 5.91 -3.70 7.78
CA ASP A 32 4.56 -3.15 7.90
C ASP A 32 3.80 -3.32 6.57
N ALA A 33 2.57 -2.80 6.49
CA ALA A 33 1.79 -2.88 5.27
C ALA A 33 2.42 -2.13 4.08
N PHE A 34 3.06 -0.98 4.31
CA PHE A 34 3.73 -0.22 3.25
C PHE A 34 4.99 -0.93 2.75
N GLY A 35 5.79 -1.49 3.65
CA GLY A 35 6.92 -2.34 3.31
C GLY A 35 6.49 -3.58 2.54
N ALA A 36 5.35 -4.18 2.90
CA ALA A 36 4.77 -5.29 2.14
C ALA A 36 4.36 -4.88 0.73
N LEU A 37 3.73 -3.72 0.54
CA LEU A 37 3.40 -3.17 -0.78
C LEU A 37 4.66 -2.90 -1.62
N ALA A 38 5.70 -2.30 -1.03
CA ALA A 38 6.95 -2.05 -1.73
C ALA A 38 7.62 -3.34 -2.19
N VAL A 39 7.72 -4.33 -1.31
CA VAL A 39 8.28 -5.65 -1.63
C VAL A 39 7.46 -6.36 -2.71
N ALA A 40 6.13 -6.29 -2.63
CA ALA A 40 5.23 -6.85 -3.64
C ALA A 40 5.40 -6.17 -5.00
N ALA A 41 5.67 -4.86 -5.02
CA ALA A 41 6.01 -4.10 -6.22
C ALA A 41 7.41 -4.38 -6.79
N GLY A 42 8.24 -5.15 -6.07
CA GLY A 42 9.63 -5.44 -6.45
C GLY A 42 10.62 -4.35 -6.03
N SER A 43 10.23 -3.46 -5.12
CA SER A 43 11.04 -2.36 -4.59
C SER A 43 11.55 -2.66 -3.18
N GLU A 44 12.55 -1.89 -2.73
CA GLU A 44 12.97 -1.90 -1.33
C GLU A 44 11.95 -1.18 -0.45
N PRO A 45 11.73 -1.60 0.82
CA PRO A 45 10.73 -1.01 1.69
C PRO A 45 10.87 0.51 1.92
N ASP A 46 12.08 1.05 1.86
CA ASP A 46 12.38 2.47 2.03
C ASP A 46 12.08 3.34 0.78
N VAL A 47 11.63 2.73 -0.32
CA VAL A 47 11.19 3.46 -1.53
C VAL A 47 10.18 4.56 -1.22
N TRP A 48 9.33 4.37 -0.21
CA TRP A 48 8.32 5.33 0.23
C TRP A 48 8.92 6.65 0.71
N MET A 49 10.09 6.62 1.37
CA MET A 49 10.79 7.85 1.76
C MET A 49 11.26 8.63 0.53
N GLY A 50 11.74 7.91 -0.49
CA GLY A 50 12.10 8.52 -1.76
C GLY A 50 10.89 9.13 -2.45
N LEU A 51 9.78 8.40 -2.52
CA LEU A 51 8.56 8.85 -3.21
C LEU A 51 7.86 10.03 -2.52
N SER A 52 7.88 10.11 -1.18
CA SER A 52 7.25 11.19 -0.43
C SER A 52 8.04 12.51 -0.53
N ASP A 53 9.37 12.44 -0.61
CA ASP A 53 10.25 13.60 -0.75
C ASP A 53 10.36 14.12 -2.21
N TRP A 54 9.94 13.32 -3.21
CA TRP A 54 10.22 13.59 -4.62
C TRP A 54 9.20 14.52 -5.28
N ASN A 55 9.66 15.69 -5.73
CA ASN A 55 8.89 16.66 -6.53
C ASN A 55 8.87 16.39 -8.05
N ALA A 56 9.19 15.20 -8.53
CA ALA A 56 9.22 14.86 -9.95
C ALA A 56 8.07 13.90 -10.30
N PRO A 57 7.70 13.81 -11.58
CA PRO A 57 6.71 12.84 -12.02
C PRO A 57 7.19 11.41 -11.69
N TRP A 58 6.31 10.65 -11.04
CA TRP A 58 6.52 9.23 -10.77
C TRP A 58 6.68 8.43 -12.05
N GLU A 59 7.57 7.44 -12.03
CA GLU A 59 7.61 6.45 -13.10
C GLU A 59 6.32 5.61 -13.08
N PRO A 60 5.96 4.93 -14.19
CA PRO A 60 4.76 4.11 -14.23
C PRO A 60 4.70 3.05 -13.12
N SER A 61 5.83 2.47 -12.70
CA SER A 61 5.91 1.51 -11.59
C SER A 61 5.60 2.16 -10.24
N ASP A 62 6.20 3.32 -9.97
CA ASP A 62 5.95 4.09 -8.75
C ASP A 62 4.48 4.48 -8.67
N ARG A 63 3.89 4.85 -9.81
CA ARG A 63 2.48 5.18 -9.91
C ARG A 63 1.60 4.01 -9.50
N GLN A 64 1.88 2.79 -9.96
CA GLN A 64 1.11 1.60 -9.57
C GLN A 64 1.24 1.28 -8.08
N LEU A 65 2.41 1.49 -7.49
CA LEU A 65 2.64 1.32 -6.06
C LEU A 65 1.86 2.36 -5.24
N VAL A 66 1.88 3.62 -5.66
CA VAL A 66 1.13 4.70 -5.00
C VAL A 66 -0.38 4.51 -5.16
N ASP A 67 -0.85 4.14 -6.35
CA ASP A 67 -2.27 3.85 -6.59
C ASP A 67 -2.74 2.69 -5.68
N ALA A 68 -1.91 1.65 -5.47
CA ALA A 68 -2.21 0.59 -4.50
C ALA A 68 -2.39 1.12 -3.06
N ALA A 69 -1.52 2.03 -2.62
CA ALA A 69 -1.67 2.67 -1.32
C ALA A 69 -2.94 3.52 -1.22
N PHE A 70 -3.33 4.22 -2.30
CA PHE A 70 -4.58 4.97 -2.34
C PHE A 70 -5.82 4.07 -2.20
N TYR A 71 -5.88 2.94 -2.91
CA TYR A 71 -6.99 1.97 -2.72
C TYR A 71 -7.06 1.45 -1.29
N LEU A 72 -5.91 1.17 -0.66
CA LEU A 72 -5.88 0.75 0.73
C LEU A 72 -6.39 1.86 1.66
N ALA A 73 -5.97 3.10 1.42
CA ALA A 73 -6.34 4.25 2.22
C ALA A 73 -7.85 4.56 2.18
N GLU A 74 -8.49 4.44 1.01
CA GLU A 74 -9.94 4.63 0.87
C GLU A 74 -10.75 3.69 1.78
N LEU A 75 -10.23 2.50 2.04
CA LEU A 75 -10.85 1.51 2.92
C LEU A 75 -10.56 1.75 4.40
N VAL A 76 -9.32 2.09 4.75
CA VAL A 76 -8.92 2.15 6.16
C VAL A 76 -9.11 3.52 6.81
N LEU A 77 -9.23 4.59 6.00
CA LEU A 77 -9.51 5.97 6.43
C LEU A 77 -10.91 6.43 5.98
N PRO A 78 -12.00 5.80 6.45
CA PRO A 78 -13.34 6.13 5.97
C PRO A 78 -13.70 7.60 6.26
N GLY A 79 -14.16 8.28 5.22
CA GLY A 79 -14.62 9.68 5.32
C GLY A 79 -13.50 10.73 5.27
N ARG A 80 -12.23 10.32 5.09
CA ARG A 80 -11.18 11.25 4.68
C ARG A 80 -11.19 11.41 3.17
N ASP A 81 -10.92 12.63 2.73
CA ASP A 81 -10.61 12.89 1.32
C ASP A 81 -9.20 12.42 1.05
N VAL A 82 -9.09 11.21 0.52
CA VAL A 82 -7.80 10.63 0.15
C VAL A 82 -7.30 11.24 -1.17
N VAL A 83 -8.21 11.78 -2.00
CA VAL A 83 -7.89 12.34 -3.30
C VAL A 83 -7.16 13.68 -3.10
N GLY A 84 -5.86 13.68 -3.35
CA GLY A 84 -5.02 14.87 -3.17
C GLY A 84 -4.34 14.98 -1.81
N MET A 85 -4.43 13.94 -0.97
CA MET A 85 -3.61 13.82 0.22
C MET A 85 -2.12 13.76 -0.18
N PRO A 86 -1.24 14.57 0.46
CA PRO A 86 0.21 14.42 0.29
C PRO A 86 0.64 12.98 0.61
N LEU A 87 1.59 12.44 -0.15
CA LEU A 87 1.99 11.04 0.01
C LEU A 87 2.56 10.75 1.41
N ASP A 88 3.25 11.71 2.03
CA ASP A 88 3.77 11.58 3.40
C ASP A 88 2.64 11.47 4.45
N ASP A 89 1.59 12.27 4.28
CA ASP A 89 0.38 12.21 5.13
C ASP A 89 -0.36 10.88 4.91
N LEU A 90 -0.44 10.41 3.66
CA LEU A 90 -1.03 9.11 3.33
C LEU A 90 -0.30 7.98 4.04
N ILE A 91 1.03 7.95 3.95
CA ILE A 91 1.86 6.92 4.57
C ILE A 91 1.67 6.92 6.08
N THR A 92 1.71 8.11 6.69
CA THR A 92 1.59 8.27 8.14
C THR A 92 0.20 7.87 8.64
N ASP A 93 -0.87 8.45 8.08
CA ASP A 93 -2.24 8.22 8.57
C ASP A 93 -2.70 6.77 8.33
N VAL A 94 -2.34 6.17 7.19
CA VAL A 94 -2.64 4.77 6.90
C VAL A 94 -1.80 3.85 7.78
N GLY A 95 -0.51 4.15 7.97
CA GLY A 95 0.39 3.38 8.84
C GLY A 95 -0.15 3.32 10.27
N ASP A 96 -0.42 4.48 10.87
CA ASP A 96 -1.00 4.58 12.23
C ASP A 96 -2.31 3.79 12.36
N ARG A 97 -3.15 3.85 11.31
CA ARG A 97 -4.43 3.16 11.30
C ARG A 97 -4.27 1.64 11.25
N LEU A 98 -3.34 1.14 10.45
CA LEU A 98 -3.05 -0.28 10.27
C LEU A 98 -2.32 -0.86 11.49
N ASP A 99 -1.47 -0.07 12.15
CA ASP A 99 -0.79 -0.47 13.39
C ASP A 99 -1.77 -0.69 14.56
N ALA A 100 -2.92 0.00 14.52
CA ALA A 100 -4.01 -0.22 15.46
C ALA A 100 -4.88 -1.44 15.14
N MET A 101 -4.64 -2.12 14.01
CA MET A 101 -5.40 -3.29 13.55
C MET A 101 -4.67 -4.59 13.88
N SER A 102 -5.43 -5.67 14.04
CA SER A 102 -4.86 -7.00 14.05
C SER A 102 -4.37 -7.41 12.66
N LEU A 103 -3.41 -8.34 12.58
CA LEU A 103 -2.94 -8.89 11.31
C LEU A 103 -4.12 -9.36 10.43
N HIS A 104 -5.11 -10.04 11.01
CA HIS A 104 -6.27 -10.53 10.24
C HIS A 104 -7.05 -9.38 9.59
N GLU A 105 -7.25 -8.28 10.30
CA GLU A 105 -7.93 -7.09 9.77
C GLU A 105 -7.10 -6.39 8.69
N VAL A 106 -5.77 -6.35 8.84
CA VAL A 106 -4.86 -5.80 7.80
C VAL A 106 -4.94 -6.64 6.52
N LEU A 107 -4.90 -7.97 6.63
CA LEU A 107 -5.01 -8.87 5.48
C LEU A 107 -6.39 -8.76 4.79
N ASP A 108 -7.47 -8.61 5.55
CA ASP A 108 -8.82 -8.40 5.01
C ASP A 108 -8.94 -7.04 4.28
N ALA A 109 -8.34 -5.98 4.84
CA ALA A 109 -8.30 -4.67 4.18
C ALA A 109 -7.52 -4.72 2.86
N LEU A 110 -6.36 -5.38 2.83
CA LEU A 110 -5.58 -5.59 1.60
C LEU A 110 -6.37 -6.38 0.55
N ALA A 111 -7.07 -7.44 0.95
CA ALA A 111 -7.87 -8.25 0.04
C ALA A 111 -9.04 -7.47 -0.57
N LYS A 112 -9.71 -6.63 0.22
CA LYS A 112 -10.76 -5.73 -0.25
C LYS A 112 -10.22 -4.67 -1.20
N ALA A 113 -9.10 -4.04 -0.85
CA ALA A 113 -8.43 -3.05 -1.68
C ALA A 113 -8.05 -3.65 -3.05
N ALA A 114 -7.47 -4.86 -3.05
CA ALA A 114 -7.11 -5.56 -4.27
C ALA A 114 -8.33 -5.84 -5.17
N HIS A 115 -9.46 -6.18 -4.57
CA HIS A 115 -10.71 -6.39 -5.29
C HIS A 115 -11.22 -5.10 -5.95
N GLU A 116 -11.26 -4.00 -5.21
CA GLU A 116 -11.73 -2.69 -5.70
C GLU A 116 -10.83 -2.15 -6.82
N ALA A 117 -9.50 -2.24 -6.64
CA ALA A 117 -8.53 -1.89 -7.67
C ALA A 117 -8.77 -2.70 -8.96
N GLY A 118 -8.95 -4.02 -8.83
CA GLY A 118 -9.21 -4.89 -9.98
C GLY A 118 -10.55 -4.65 -10.68
N LEU A 119 -11.54 -4.05 -10.01
CA LEU A 119 -12.80 -3.62 -10.63
C LEU A 119 -12.61 -2.32 -11.42
N ALA A 120 -11.92 -1.33 -10.85
CA ALA A 120 -11.65 -0.05 -11.49
C ALA A 120 -10.84 -0.22 -12.77
N GLU A 121 -9.75 -0.99 -12.73
CA GLU A 121 -8.90 -1.27 -13.90
C GLU A 121 -9.69 -1.95 -15.05
N LYS A 122 -10.61 -2.85 -14.71
CA LYS A 122 -11.48 -3.50 -15.72
C LYS A 122 -12.49 -2.53 -16.34
N ALA A 123 -12.92 -1.52 -15.59
CA ALA A 123 -13.82 -0.49 -16.10
C ALA A 123 -13.08 0.44 -17.07
N GLU A 124 -11.86 0.85 -16.73
CA GLU A 124 -11.01 1.68 -17.59
C GLU A 124 -10.64 0.97 -18.91
N ALA A 125 -10.32 -0.33 -18.86
CA ALA A 125 -9.99 -1.11 -20.06
C ALA A 125 -11.16 -1.29 -21.05
N ARG A 126 -12.39 -0.92 -20.67
CA ARG A 126 -13.60 -1.03 -21.49
C ARG A 126 -14.10 0.33 -22.01
N ALA A 127 -13.52 1.44 -21.56
CA ALA A 127 -13.83 2.80 -21.98
C ALA A 127 -13.03 3.19 -23.24
#